data_AF-A0A6V7JZY9-F1
#
_entry.id   AF-A0A6V7JZY9-F1
#
_cell.length_a   1.000
_cell.length_b   1.000
_cell.length_c   1.000
_cell.angle_alpha   90.00
_cell.angle_beta   90.00
_cell.angle_gamma   90.00
#
_symmetry.space_group_name_H-M   'P 1'
#
loop_
_entity.id
_entity.type
_entity.pdbx_description
1 polymer ?
#
loop_
_entity_poly.entity_id
_entity_poly.type
_entity_poly.pdbx_seq_one_letter_code
_entity_poly.pdbx_strand_id
1 'polypeptide(L)'
;VTSRLVLKYPEEIISRMRVGIYPKFNNDYQEYTELAKASSFDGGLIASWLSGIETIEHKYPVLNAYLDTLSNYLLAKHSTEVMESVEIPGMVFLLQGVLPKLDSWYFSSESERVDLWFKAMFCIHRVLDANLSKNEPRKRLQLVVAYSLLYLEPRNALLKLIRTGEKNLRTKMMNETDWISGKGFK
;
A
#
# COMPACT_ATOMS: atom_id res chain seq x y z
N VAL A 1 10.46 -12.56 8.87
CA VAL A 1 10.26 -12.98 10.29
C VAL A 1 9.53 -11.90 11.10
N THR A 2 9.86 -10.62 10.91
CA THR A 2 9.23 -9.48 11.61
C THR A 2 7.77 -9.22 11.26
N SER A 3 7.33 -9.41 10.00
CA SER A 3 5.95 -9.09 9.57
C SER A 3 4.86 -9.84 10.35
N ARG A 4 5.07 -11.13 10.68
CA ARG A 4 4.12 -11.92 11.49
C ARG A 4 4.18 -11.58 12.98
N LEU A 5 5.31 -11.06 13.47
CA LEU A 5 5.47 -10.68 14.87
C LEU A 5 4.67 -9.40 15.18
N VAL A 6 4.46 -8.53 14.19
CA VAL A 6 3.61 -7.33 14.28
C VAL A 6 2.21 -7.66 14.78
N LEU A 7 1.63 -8.77 14.32
CA LEU A 7 0.30 -9.18 14.76
C LEU A 7 0.20 -9.43 16.27
N LYS A 8 1.31 -9.76 16.93
CA LYS A 8 1.36 -10.06 18.37
C LYS A 8 1.94 -8.93 19.22
N TYR A 9 2.93 -8.20 18.70
CA TYR A 9 3.70 -7.21 19.46
C TYR A 9 3.96 -5.93 18.64
N PRO A 10 2.91 -5.18 18.25
CA PRO A 10 3.04 -4.01 17.37
C PRO A 10 3.87 -2.88 18.01
N GLU A 11 3.58 -2.53 19.26
CA GLU A 11 4.22 -1.41 19.97
C GLU A 11 5.68 -1.71 20.34
N GLU A 12 5.98 -2.96 20.72
CA GLU A 12 7.37 -3.39 20.94
C GLU A 12 8.20 -3.35 19.66
N ILE A 13 7.60 -3.64 18.51
CA ILE A 13 8.31 -3.61 17.23
C ILE A 13 8.57 -2.18 16.80
N ILE A 14 7.63 -1.26 17.02
CA ILE A 14 7.82 0.17 16.75
C ILE A 14 8.93 0.73 17.64
N SER A 15 8.88 0.48 18.95
CA SER A 15 9.89 0.96 19.90
C SER A 15 11.29 0.37 19.66
N ARG A 16 11.38 -0.87 19.16
CA ARG A 16 12.66 -1.52 18.84
C ARG A 16 13.19 -1.17 17.46
N MET A 17 12.37 -0.67 16.54
CA MET A 17 12.84 -0.27 15.24
C MET A 17 13.65 1.02 15.35
N ARG A 18 14.83 1.03 14.73
CA ARG A 18 15.71 2.20 14.71
C ARG A 18 14.95 3.38 14.09
N VAL A 19 15.12 4.54 14.72
CA VAL A 19 14.51 5.81 14.30
C VAL A 19 14.80 6.04 12.80
N GLY A 20 13.75 6.26 12.01
CA GLY A 20 13.84 6.69 10.61
C GLY A 20 13.72 5.58 9.56
N ILE A 21 13.49 4.32 9.93
CA ILE A 21 13.21 3.26 8.92
C ILE A 21 11.87 3.52 8.25
N TYR A 22 10.82 3.72 9.05
CA TYR A 22 9.47 3.92 8.53
C TYR A 22 9.21 5.35 8.07
N PRO A 23 8.25 5.51 7.13
CA PRO A 23 7.70 6.81 6.83
C PRO A 23 7.11 7.46 8.07
N LYS A 24 7.25 8.77 8.18
CA LYS A 24 6.76 9.55 9.32
C LYS A 24 6.37 10.95 8.88
N PHE A 25 5.53 11.60 9.68
CA PHE A 25 5.32 13.03 9.59
C PHE A 25 6.18 13.74 10.63
N ASN A 26 6.76 14.87 10.26
CA ASN A 26 7.58 15.66 11.18
C ASN A 26 6.74 16.53 12.13
N ASN A 27 5.42 16.59 11.95
CA ASN A 27 4.53 17.44 12.73
C ASN A 27 3.35 16.63 13.27
N ASP A 28 3.18 16.63 14.59
CA ASP A 28 2.23 15.77 15.30
C ASP A 28 0.75 16.20 15.15
N TYR A 29 0.51 17.44 14.69
CA TYR A 29 -0.83 18.00 14.50
C TYR A 29 -1.03 18.46 13.06
N GLN A 30 -1.59 17.58 12.23
CA GLN A 30 -1.99 17.90 10.86
C GLN A 30 -3.43 17.47 10.60
N GLU A 31 -4.17 18.32 9.88
CA GLU A 31 -5.51 17.97 9.39
C GLU A 31 -5.43 16.79 8.40
N TYR A 32 -6.53 16.05 8.27
CA TYR A 32 -6.61 14.89 7.37
C TYR A 32 -6.27 15.24 5.91
N THR A 33 -6.58 16.46 5.49
CA THR A 33 -6.31 16.98 4.15
C THR A 33 -4.82 17.27 3.93
N GLU A 34 -4.11 17.71 4.97
CA GLU A 34 -2.66 17.97 4.93
C GLU A 34 -1.87 16.66 4.89
N LEU A 35 -2.25 15.70 5.74
CA LEU A 35 -1.73 14.34 5.71
C LEU A 35 -1.93 13.72 4.32
N ALA A 36 -3.12 13.90 3.75
CA ALA A 36 -3.44 13.39 2.43
C ALA A 36 -2.65 14.04 1.29
N LYS A 37 -2.15 15.28 1.47
CA LYS A 37 -1.23 15.99 0.56
C LYS A 37 0.23 15.60 0.77
N ALA A 38 0.54 14.81 1.80
CA ALA A 38 1.90 14.52 2.24
C ALA A 38 2.72 15.78 2.56
N SER A 39 2.10 16.83 3.09
CA SER A 39 2.84 18.01 3.55
C SER A 39 3.71 17.64 4.76
N SER A 40 5.01 17.94 4.71
CA SER A 40 5.98 17.58 5.76
C SER A 40 6.16 16.08 5.98
N PHE A 41 5.87 15.28 4.94
CA PHE A 41 6.08 13.84 4.92
C PHE A 41 7.56 13.49 4.71
N ASP A 42 8.09 12.63 5.56
CA ASP A 42 9.40 12.00 5.42
C ASP A 42 9.17 10.52 5.09
N GLY A 43 9.64 10.09 3.91
CA GLY A 43 9.53 8.70 3.46
C GLY A 43 10.45 7.71 4.19
N GLY A 44 11.34 8.22 5.05
CA GLY A 44 12.30 7.42 5.82
C GLY A 44 13.31 6.70 4.92
N LEU A 45 14.05 5.77 5.54
CA LEU A 45 15.04 4.96 4.83
C LEU A 45 14.41 4.06 3.77
N ILE A 46 13.16 3.64 3.94
CA ILE A 46 12.46 2.82 2.95
C ILE A 46 12.29 3.56 1.63
N ALA A 47 11.90 4.85 1.66
CA ALA A 47 11.81 5.64 0.43
C ALA A 47 13.18 5.83 -0.24
N SER A 48 14.23 6.02 0.57
CA SER A 48 15.61 6.15 0.09
C SER A 48 16.13 4.85 -0.53
N TRP A 49 15.87 3.69 0.08
CA TRP A 49 16.25 2.39 -0.48
C TRP A 49 15.47 2.04 -1.74
N LEU A 50 14.17 2.32 -1.75
CA LEU A 50 13.33 2.10 -2.92
C LEU A 50 13.89 2.87 -4.12
N SER A 51 14.14 4.17 -3.97
CA SER A 51 14.61 5.03 -5.06
C SER A 51 16.09 4.87 -5.40
N GLY A 52 16.94 4.57 -4.42
CA GLY A 52 18.39 4.51 -4.58
C GLY A 52 18.95 3.13 -4.92
N ILE A 53 18.19 2.07 -4.69
CA ILE A 53 18.65 0.68 -4.89
C ILE A 53 17.62 -0.10 -5.69
N GLU A 54 16.41 -0.28 -5.17
CA GLU A 54 15.43 -1.23 -5.74
C GLU A 54 14.98 -0.83 -7.14
N THR A 55 14.71 0.45 -7.39
CA THR A 55 14.32 0.92 -8.72
C THR A 55 15.44 0.82 -9.75
N ILE A 56 16.70 0.80 -9.31
CA ILE A 56 17.88 0.65 -10.19
C ILE A 56 18.11 -0.83 -10.50
N GLU A 57 18.00 -1.70 -9.49
CA GLU A 57 18.17 -3.15 -9.65
C GLU A 57 16.94 -3.85 -10.25
N HIS A 58 15.80 -3.15 -10.33
CA HIS A 58 14.51 -3.65 -10.83
C HIS A 58 14.00 -4.87 -10.05
N LYS A 59 14.34 -4.93 -8.76
CA LYS A 59 13.92 -5.95 -7.79
C LYS A 59 13.46 -5.23 -6.53
N TYR A 60 12.35 -5.68 -5.95
CA TYR A 60 11.67 -4.94 -4.87
C TYR A 60 11.51 -5.75 -3.56
N PRO A 61 12.54 -6.46 -3.05
CA PRO A 61 12.41 -7.30 -1.87
C PRO A 61 12.11 -6.52 -0.57
N VAL A 62 12.68 -5.32 -0.41
CA VAL A 62 12.47 -4.43 0.75
C VAL A 62 11.07 -3.84 0.70
N LEU A 63 10.66 -3.28 -0.44
CA LEU A 63 9.29 -2.80 -0.62
C LEU A 63 8.28 -3.93 -0.37
N ASN A 64 8.55 -5.14 -0.87
CA ASN A 64 7.67 -6.27 -0.67
C ASN A 64 7.51 -6.64 0.82
N ALA A 65 8.63 -6.74 1.54
CA ALA A 65 8.63 -6.99 2.98
C ALA A 65 7.96 -5.87 3.78
N TYR A 66 8.10 -4.62 3.31
CA TYR A 66 7.42 -3.47 3.90
C TYR A 66 5.90 -3.54 3.73
N LEU A 67 5.40 -3.84 2.52
CA LEU A 67 3.96 -3.98 2.28
C LEU A 67 3.36 -5.17 3.05
N ASP A 68 4.10 -6.27 3.18
CA ASP A 68 3.72 -7.38 4.06
C ASP A 68 3.61 -6.93 5.52
N THR A 69 4.49 -6.04 5.95
CA THR A 69 4.46 -5.52 7.32
C THR A 69 3.29 -4.55 7.52
N LEU A 70 3.10 -3.61 6.59
CA LEU A 70 2.00 -2.64 6.61
C LEU A 70 0.63 -3.34 6.58
N SER A 71 0.45 -4.34 5.71
CA SER A 71 -0.79 -5.11 5.63
C SER A 71 -1.11 -5.85 6.94
N ASN A 72 -0.10 -6.35 7.66
CA ASN A 72 -0.30 -6.95 8.98
C ASN A 72 -0.71 -5.93 10.04
N TYR A 73 -0.14 -4.72 10.04
CA TYR A 73 -0.59 -3.63 10.92
C TYR A 73 -2.07 -3.28 10.65
N LEU A 74 -2.45 -3.16 9.38
CA LEU A 74 -3.83 -2.85 8.98
C LEU A 74 -4.83 -3.97 9.34
N LEU A 75 -4.38 -5.23 9.35
CA LEU A 75 -5.24 -6.38 9.66
C LEU A 75 -5.60 -6.45 11.15
N ALA A 76 -4.63 -6.24 12.03
CA ALA A 76 -4.82 -6.47 13.46
C ALA A 76 -5.46 -5.28 14.21
N LYS A 77 -5.68 -4.13 13.52
CA LYS A 77 -6.42 -2.97 14.03
C LYS A 77 -5.99 -2.54 15.44
N HIS A 78 -4.71 -2.26 15.59
CA HIS A 78 -4.05 -1.88 16.85
C HIS A 78 -4.43 -0.47 17.37
N SER A 79 -3.76 -0.04 18.44
CA SER A 79 -3.94 1.23 19.15
C SER A 79 -3.84 2.48 18.24
N THR A 80 -4.34 3.61 18.74
CA THR A 80 -4.29 4.91 18.04
C THR A 80 -2.86 5.36 17.73
N GLU A 81 -1.92 5.06 18.62
CA GLU A 81 -0.51 5.41 18.45
C GLU A 81 0.10 4.70 17.24
N VAL A 82 -0.19 3.40 17.06
CA VAL A 82 0.25 2.61 15.90
C VAL A 82 -0.37 3.14 14.61
N MET A 83 -1.65 3.54 14.67
CA MET A 83 -2.35 4.12 13.52
C MET A 83 -1.69 5.42 13.05
N GLU A 84 -1.40 6.36 13.97
CA GLU A 84 -0.79 7.65 13.64
C GLU A 84 0.69 7.52 13.22
N SER A 85 1.44 6.62 13.87
CA SER A 85 2.89 6.50 13.64
C SER A 85 3.28 5.62 12.47
N VAL A 86 2.47 4.61 12.13
CA VAL A 86 2.82 3.61 11.10
C VAL A 86 1.80 3.56 9.99
N GLU A 87 0.52 3.40 10.31
CA GLU A 87 -0.48 3.12 9.29
C GLU A 87 -0.78 4.33 8.42
N ILE A 88 -0.99 5.52 9.00
CA ILE A 88 -1.25 6.75 8.24
C ILE A 88 -0.05 7.13 7.36
N PRO A 89 1.18 7.27 7.88
CA PRO A 89 2.36 7.55 7.04
C PRO A 89 2.60 6.45 6.01
N GLY A 90 2.37 5.19 6.38
CA GLY A 90 2.59 4.07 5.50
C GLY A 90 1.60 4.00 4.35
N MET A 91 0.34 4.36 4.59
CA MET A 91 -0.66 4.48 3.54
C MET A 91 -0.41 5.69 2.64
N VAL A 92 0.02 6.83 3.18
CA VAL A 92 0.40 7.99 2.38
C VAL A 92 1.60 7.68 1.49
N PHE A 93 2.62 7.00 2.03
CA PHE A 93 3.76 6.48 1.27
C PHE A 93 3.31 5.56 0.13
N LEU A 94 2.44 4.61 0.43
CA LEU A 94 1.92 3.67 -0.57
C LEU A 94 1.17 4.40 -1.68
N LEU A 95 0.25 5.30 -1.32
CA LEU A 95 -0.64 5.97 -2.27
C LEU A 95 0.08 6.98 -3.16
N GLN A 96 1.05 7.72 -2.62
CA GLN A 96 1.74 8.76 -3.38
C GLN A 96 3.13 8.36 -3.87
N GLY A 97 3.87 7.61 -3.06
CA GLY A 97 5.26 7.24 -3.34
C GLY A 97 5.39 6.01 -4.22
N VAL A 98 4.47 5.05 -4.08
CA VAL A 98 4.55 3.72 -4.72
C VAL A 98 3.53 3.57 -5.83
N LEU A 99 2.23 3.69 -5.51
CA LEU A 99 1.11 3.39 -6.40
C LEU A 99 1.20 4.07 -7.78
N PRO A 100 1.51 5.37 -7.90
CA PRO A 100 1.57 6.03 -9.21
C PRO A 100 2.75 5.57 -10.06
N LYS A 101 3.81 5.08 -9.41
CA LYS A 101 5.07 4.70 -10.06
C LYS A 101 5.15 3.22 -10.39
N LEU A 102 4.34 2.36 -9.75
CA LEU A 102 4.29 0.91 -10.01
C LEU A 102 4.06 0.55 -11.49
N ASP A 103 3.38 1.41 -12.26
CA ASP A 103 3.18 1.19 -13.70
C ASP A 103 4.43 1.53 -14.53
N SER A 104 5.25 2.48 -14.07
CA SER A 104 6.45 2.95 -14.75
C SER A 104 7.72 2.18 -14.40
N TRP A 105 7.68 1.38 -13.34
CA TRP A 105 8.82 0.61 -12.88
C TRP A 105 9.08 -0.62 -13.76
N TYR A 106 10.36 -0.92 -13.93
CA TYR A 106 10.79 -2.19 -14.50
C TYR A 106 10.86 -3.24 -13.39
N PHE A 107 10.48 -4.47 -13.74
CA PHE A 107 10.42 -5.60 -12.84
C PHE A 107 11.23 -6.75 -13.41
N SER A 108 11.87 -7.51 -12.51
CA SER A 108 12.57 -8.74 -12.87
C SER A 108 11.62 -9.82 -13.41
N SER A 109 10.36 -9.82 -12.94
CA SER A 109 9.32 -10.72 -13.41
C SER A 109 7.94 -10.07 -13.33
N GLU A 110 7.04 -10.47 -14.24
CA GLU A 110 5.64 -10.01 -14.20
C GLU A 110 4.92 -10.50 -12.93
N SER A 111 5.32 -11.65 -12.39
CA SER A 111 4.78 -12.17 -11.13
C SER A 111 5.08 -11.24 -9.95
N GLU A 112 6.30 -10.69 -9.86
CA GLU A 112 6.68 -9.74 -8.81
C GLU A 112 5.85 -8.45 -8.94
N ARG A 113 5.64 -7.96 -10.17
CA ARG A 113 4.78 -6.80 -10.43
C ARG A 113 3.35 -7.04 -9.95
N VAL A 114 2.76 -8.18 -10.31
CA VAL A 114 1.39 -8.54 -9.91
C VAL A 114 1.27 -8.69 -8.40
N ASP A 115 2.26 -9.29 -7.72
CA ASP A 115 2.26 -9.44 -6.25
C ASP A 115 2.26 -8.08 -5.54
N LEU A 116 3.10 -7.13 -5.97
CA LEU A 116 3.13 -5.79 -5.39
C LEU A 116 1.84 -5.03 -5.64
N TRP A 117 1.26 -5.11 -6.84
CA TRP A 117 -0.05 -4.53 -7.13
C TRP A 117 -1.14 -5.11 -6.23
N PHE A 118 -1.14 -6.44 -6.05
CA PHE A 118 -2.10 -7.12 -5.20
C PHE A 118 -1.98 -6.67 -3.74
N LYS A 119 -0.75 -6.60 -3.21
CA LYS A 119 -0.49 -6.12 -1.83
C LYS A 119 -0.88 -4.66 -1.64
N ALA A 120 -0.59 -3.81 -2.61
CA ALA A 120 -1.02 -2.41 -2.60
C ALA A 120 -2.56 -2.30 -2.57
N MET A 121 -3.25 -3.02 -3.46
CA MET A 121 -4.72 -3.04 -3.50
C MET A 121 -5.32 -3.61 -2.21
N PHE A 122 -4.70 -4.65 -1.64
CA PHE A 122 -5.12 -5.24 -0.38
C PHE A 122 -5.07 -4.21 0.76
N CYS A 123 -4.00 -3.43 0.87
CA CYS A 123 -3.88 -2.39 1.89
C CYS A 123 -4.98 -1.32 1.73
N ILE A 124 -5.20 -0.84 0.50
CA ILE A 124 -6.24 0.15 0.20
C ILE A 124 -7.62 -0.39 0.55
N HIS A 125 -7.94 -1.60 0.09
CA HIS A 125 -9.21 -2.26 0.37
C HIS A 125 -9.43 -2.44 1.87
N ARG A 126 -8.40 -2.86 2.62
CA ARG A 126 -8.50 -3.07 4.07
C ARG A 126 -8.80 -1.81 4.84
N VAL A 127 -8.23 -0.68 4.45
CA VAL A 127 -8.55 0.61 5.07
C VAL A 127 -9.97 1.03 4.74
N LEU A 128 -10.36 0.92 3.47
CA LEU A 128 -11.66 1.40 2.97
C LEU A 128 -12.83 0.43 3.23
N ASP A 129 -12.59 -0.73 3.83
CA ASP A 129 -13.63 -1.70 4.14
C ASP A 129 -14.69 -1.08 5.06
N ALA A 130 -15.94 -1.04 4.56
CA ALA A 130 -17.08 -0.38 5.19
C ALA A 130 -17.59 -1.09 6.46
N ASN A 131 -17.04 -2.27 6.79
CA ASN A 131 -17.37 -3.01 8.00
C ASN A 131 -16.67 -2.49 9.28
N LEU A 132 -15.94 -1.38 9.18
CA LEU A 132 -15.33 -0.72 10.34
C LEU A 132 -16.41 0.04 11.14
N SER A 133 -16.38 -0.13 12.47
CA SER A 133 -17.41 0.43 13.35
C SER A 133 -17.44 1.97 13.23
N LYS A 134 -18.64 2.56 13.27
CA LYS A 134 -18.87 4.01 13.09
C LYS A 134 -18.18 4.90 14.13
N ASN A 135 -17.59 4.34 15.18
CA ASN A 135 -17.21 5.05 16.39
C ASN A 135 -15.71 5.29 16.59
N GLU A 136 -14.84 4.96 15.64
CA GLU A 136 -13.42 4.77 15.98
C GLU A 136 -12.44 5.74 15.30
N PRO A 137 -11.28 6.01 15.95
CA PRO A 137 -10.14 6.76 15.40
C PRO A 137 -9.75 6.35 13.97
N ARG A 138 -10.07 5.12 13.57
CA ARG A 138 -9.92 4.58 12.21
C ARG A 138 -10.61 5.38 11.11
N LYS A 139 -11.63 6.18 11.43
CA LYS A 139 -12.25 7.12 10.48
C LYS A 139 -11.23 8.13 9.95
N ARG A 140 -10.26 8.55 10.76
CA ARG A 140 -9.16 9.43 10.33
C ARG A 140 -8.35 8.77 9.20
N LEU A 141 -7.90 7.53 9.43
CA LEU A 141 -7.15 6.77 8.44
C LEU A 141 -7.93 6.61 7.13
N GLN A 142 -9.22 6.28 7.22
CA GLN A 142 -10.11 6.18 6.06
C GLN A 142 -10.22 7.49 5.29
N LEU A 143 -10.44 8.61 5.99
CA LEU A 143 -10.54 9.92 5.36
C LEU A 143 -9.22 10.29 4.67
N VAL A 144 -8.06 10.08 5.32
CA VAL A 144 -6.75 10.34 4.71
C VAL A 144 -6.58 9.54 3.43
N VAL A 145 -6.85 8.23 3.46
CA VAL A 145 -6.76 7.37 2.27
C VAL A 145 -7.74 7.81 1.19
N ALA A 146 -8.99 8.10 1.54
CA ALA A 146 -10.00 8.56 0.59
C ALA A 146 -9.60 9.90 -0.06
N TYR A 147 -9.16 10.88 0.72
CA TYR A 147 -8.66 12.16 0.20
C TYR A 147 -7.40 11.98 -0.65
N SER A 148 -6.48 11.10 -0.24
CA SER A 148 -5.28 10.79 -1.02
C SER A 148 -5.64 10.22 -2.40
N LEU A 149 -6.67 9.37 -2.49
CA LEU A 149 -7.17 8.82 -3.75
C LEU A 149 -7.89 9.83 -4.64
N LEU A 150 -8.36 10.95 -4.10
CA LEU A 150 -8.95 12.03 -4.90
C LEU A 150 -7.89 12.85 -5.66
N TYR A 151 -6.62 12.78 -5.26
CA TYR A 151 -5.54 13.42 -5.99
C TYR A 151 -5.24 12.76 -7.33
N LEU A 152 -4.66 13.52 -8.25
CA LEU A 152 -4.50 13.15 -9.66
C LEU A 152 -3.68 11.88 -9.85
N GLU A 153 -2.50 11.80 -9.22
CA GLU A 153 -1.54 10.71 -9.42
C GLU A 153 -2.08 9.35 -8.96
N PRO A 154 -2.57 9.19 -7.71
CA PRO A 154 -3.06 7.89 -7.23
C PRO A 154 -4.33 7.45 -7.97
N ARG A 155 -5.21 8.40 -8.30
CA ARG A 155 -6.42 8.16 -9.10
C ARG A 155 -6.10 7.60 -10.48
N ASN A 156 -5.17 8.24 -11.19
CA ASN A 156 -4.80 7.83 -12.53
C ASN A 156 -4.15 6.43 -12.53
N ALA A 157 -3.37 6.11 -11.49
CA ALA A 157 -2.79 4.79 -11.31
C ALA A 157 -3.86 3.69 -11.20
N LEU A 158 -4.91 3.91 -10.40
CA LEU A 158 -6.03 2.99 -10.28
C LEU A 158 -6.80 2.83 -11.59
N LEU A 159 -7.09 3.93 -12.30
CA LEU A 159 -7.78 3.88 -13.58
C LEU A 159 -6.98 3.12 -14.64
N LYS A 160 -5.65 3.30 -14.65
CA LYS A 160 -4.76 2.53 -15.52
C LYS A 160 -4.77 1.04 -15.17
N LEU A 161 -4.73 0.69 -13.88
CA LEU A 161 -4.82 -0.70 -13.43
C LEU A 161 -6.11 -1.37 -13.91
N ILE A 162 -7.26 -0.70 -13.73
CA ILE A 162 -8.56 -1.21 -14.17
C ILE A 162 -8.56 -1.46 -15.68
N ARG A 163 -8.08 -0.48 -16.46
CA ARG A 163 -7.98 -0.59 -17.92
C ARG A 163 -7.08 -1.74 -18.37
N THR A 164 -5.92 -1.92 -17.72
CA THR A 164 -4.99 -3.01 -18.04
C THR A 164 -5.57 -4.37 -17.65
N GLY A 165 -6.25 -4.45 -16.50
CA GLY A 165 -6.96 -5.65 -16.04
C GLY A 165 -8.03 -6.10 -17.03
N GLU A 166 -8.85 -5.17 -17.54
CA GLU A 166 -9.86 -5.44 -18.56
C GLU A 166 -9.25 -6.03 -19.84
N LYS A 167 -8.18 -5.41 -20.37
CA LYS A 167 -7.49 -5.89 -21.58
C LYS A 167 -6.90 -7.29 -21.39
N ASN A 168 -6.29 -7.55 -20.24
CA ASN A 168 -5.69 -8.84 -19.92
C ASN A 168 -6.76 -9.92 -19.74
N LEU A 169 -7.87 -9.61 -19.06
CA LEU A 169 -9.02 -10.50 -18.92
C LEU A 169 -9.60 -10.85 -20.29
N ARG A 170 -9.84 -9.84 -21.14
CA ARG A 170 -10.38 -10.04 -22.49
C ARG A 170 -9.46 -10.92 -23.34
N THR A 171 -8.15 -10.68 -23.29
CA THR A 171 -7.17 -11.51 -24.00
C THR A 171 -7.19 -12.96 -23.50
N LYS A 172 -7.28 -13.17 -22.18
CA LYS A 172 -7.40 -14.52 -21.61
C LYS A 172 -8.70 -15.20 -22.02
N MET A 173 -9.83 -14.49 -22.01
CA MET A 173 -11.13 -15.00 -22.45
C MET A 173 -11.14 -15.36 -23.94
N MET A 174 -10.47 -14.58 -24.79
CA MET A 174 -10.37 -14.88 -26.23
C MET A 174 -9.40 -16.03 -26.55
N ASN A 175 -8.43 -16.29 -25.67
CA ASN A 175 -7.49 -17.39 -25.80
C ASN A 175 -8.03 -18.72 -25.24
N GLU A 176 -9.14 -18.71 -24.49
CA GLU A 176 -9.86 -19.94 -24.15
C GLU A 176 -10.66 -20.40 -25.37
N THR A 177 -10.26 -21.54 -25.93
CA THR A 177 -10.80 -22.05 -27.19
C THR A 177 -12.19 -22.65 -27.11
N ASP A 178 -12.85 -22.70 -25.95
CA ASP A 178 -14.24 -23.17 -25.86
C ASP A 178 -14.91 -22.72 -24.56
N TRP A 179 -15.86 -21.81 -24.69
CA TRP A 179 -16.80 -21.39 -23.63
C TRP A 179 -17.63 -22.52 -23.01
N ILE A 180 -17.68 -23.70 -23.66
CA ILE A 180 -18.47 -24.87 -23.23
C ILE A 180 -17.63 -25.90 -22.46
N SER A 181 -16.31 -25.95 -22.67
CA SER A 181 -15.41 -26.97 -22.07
C SER A 181 -14.37 -26.39 -21.11
N GLY A 182 -14.28 -25.06 -20.99
CA GLY A 182 -13.43 -24.38 -20.03
C GLY A 182 -13.88 -24.63 -18.58
N LYS A 183 -12.95 -25.11 -17.73
CA LYS A 183 -13.13 -25.10 -16.27
C LYS A 183 -13.20 -23.65 -15.82
N GLY A 184 -14.39 -23.07 -15.78
CA GLY A 184 -14.62 -21.69 -15.38
C GLY A 184 -13.77 -21.30 -14.18
N PHE A 185 -13.14 -20.12 -14.24
CA PHE A 185 -12.24 -19.61 -13.22
C PHE A 185 -12.86 -19.75 -11.82
N LYS A 186 -12.26 -20.63 -11.00
CA LYS A 186 -12.47 -20.68 -9.54
C LYS A 186 -11.32 -19.98 -8.84
#